data_AF-A6TP10-F1
#
_entry.id   AF-A6TP10-F1
#
_cell.length_a   1.000
_cell.length_b   1.000
_cell.length_c   1.000
_cell.angle_alpha   90.00
_cell.angle_beta   90.00
_cell.angle_gamma   90.00
#
_symmetry.space_group_name_H-M   'P 1'
#
loop_
_entity.id
_entity.type
_entity.pdbx_description
1 polymer ?
#
loop_
_entity_poly.entity_id
_entity_poly.type
_entity_poly.pdbx_seq_one_letter_code
_entity_poly.pdbx_strand_id
1 'polypeptide(L)'
;MFCKDCGESIKDETSNFCFKCGTKIKEVDLVEGRNKQLSNPKQLNNTVKTVAIALIAILALVSILRLTNLVKDKNVLEEIPVSQLTGDKSSEEVLSVTPESFIAKEAIDLKINQLDTSQFPKISLYFSALNAQGIPILNLTRDSFEIYEERIINSDTKPVKSDTFLANLQQVPLSVSLILDNSGSMSGNPMTQAKSAAKQFLNYVDFSNGDQVEIIEFNSDVYIRIPYGSDIKSLNTAIDTMESNSQTALYDALYTGLVRAYSQSGPKCILAFTDGEENASIRSVSEVTELSRATSIPIFIIGVGSLIDEESLKEIAEQTGGEYFYSPTAVELEQIYKTVYDQQKEQYVLTYESQNINSLKDWHYAMLRVIDESYAGELSKEYIPAHDYNLPIELLFSSVTASSTLEPQVEIFTNLRFDYLPYHAIDQSSNTAWVEGASGDGIGEWIRIDFLRPTTLSGMYIRNGYWRTAERLRQNNRIKRIRIEFSNGSSEEFNLSDPVNQNFNELLIGNGQRLDFITSHTTSYVKLEILEVYRGDRWRDTCISDILLFR
;
A
#
# COMPACT_ATOMS: atom_id res chain seq x y z
N MET A 1 35.68 -8.90 -20.80
CA MET A 1 36.24 -10.16 -20.26
C MET A 1 35.56 -10.46 -18.93
N PHE A 2 35.44 -11.72 -18.50
CA PHE A 2 34.80 -12.07 -17.23
C PHE A 2 35.80 -12.65 -16.23
N CYS A 3 35.67 -12.33 -14.95
CA CYS A 3 36.45 -12.95 -13.88
C CYS A 3 36.08 -14.42 -13.76
N LYS A 4 37.06 -15.34 -13.82
CA LYS A 4 36.76 -16.79 -13.77
C LYS A 4 36.17 -17.25 -12.43
N ASP A 5 36.47 -16.56 -11.34
CA ASP A 5 36.07 -16.97 -10.00
C ASP A 5 34.64 -16.54 -9.65
N CYS A 6 34.22 -15.35 -10.10
CA CYS A 6 32.91 -14.79 -9.71
C CYS A 6 32.02 -14.39 -10.90
N GLY A 7 32.48 -14.58 -12.14
CA GLY A 7 31.71 -14.29 -13.36
C GLY A 7 31.47 -12.81 -13.66
N GLU A 8 32.03 -11.90 -12.87
CA GLU A 8 31.80 -10.45 -13.02
C GLU A 8 32.50 -9.87 -14.27
N SER A 9 31.86 -8.88 -14.90
CA SER A 9 32.39 -8.25 -16.11
C SER A 9 33.54 -7.28 -15.79
N ILE A 10 34.71 -7.55 -16.38
CA ILE A 10 35.91 -6.71 -16.25
C ILE A 10 35.92 -5.70 -17.39
N LYS A 11 35.70 -4.43 -17.03
CA LYS A 11 35.48 -3.31 -17.96
C LYS A 11 36.77 -2.60 -18.39
N ASP A 12 37.90 -2.84 -17.71
CA ASP A 12 39.17 -2.17 -17.95
C ASP A 12 40.33 -3.17 -17.92
N GLU A 13 41.10 -3.26 -19.00
CA GLU A 13 42.16 -4.27 -19.22
C GLU A 13 43.43 -3.99 -18.38
N THR A 14 43.49 -2.86 -17.67
CA THR A 14 44.66 -2.46 -16.87
C THR A 14 44.58 -2.84 -15.39
N SER A 15 43.45 -3.39 -14.94
CA SER A 15 43.24 -3.73 -13.53
C SER A 15 43.84 -5.09 -13.16
N ASN A 16 44.78 -5.09 -12.20
CA ASN A 16 45.44 -6.30 -11.71
C ASN A 16 44.57 -7.18 -10.80
N PHE A 17 43.36 -6.73 -10.41
CA PHE A 17 42.48 -7.42 -9.46
C PHE A 17 41.00 -7.23 -9.81
N CYS A 18 40.16 -8.22 -9.51
CA CYS A 18 38.70 -8.14 -9.66
C CYS A 18 38.10 -7.27 -8.54
N PHE A 19 37.37 -6.21 -8.91
CA PHE A 19 36.79 -5.27 -7.94
C PHE A 19 35.69 -5.85 -7.05
N LYS A 20 35.08 -6.98 -7.45
CA LYS A 20 34.00 -7.61 -6.69
C LYS A 20 34.51 -8.59 -5.65
N CYS A 21 35.42 -9.49 -6.04
CA CYS A 21 35.90 -10.55 -5.16
C CYS A 21 37.37 -10.40 -4.72
N GLY A 22 38.11 -9.44 -5.27
CA GLY A 22 39.51 -9.19 -4.93
C GLY A 22 40.54 -10.14 -5.57
N THR A 23 40.12 -11.12 -6.38
CA THR A 23 41.05 -12.05 -7.06
C THR A 23 42.03 -11.31 -7.98
N LYS A 24 43.33 -11.63 -7.90
CA LYS A 24 44.36 -11.11 -8.82
C LYS A 24 44.19 -11.68 -10.23
N ILE A 25 44.10 -10.81 -11.23
CA ILE A 25 43.88 -11.18 -12.64
C ILE A 25 45.25 -11.38 -13.31
N LYS A 26 45.52 -12.59 -13.82
CA LYS A 26 46.63 -12.84 -14.75
C LYS A 26 46.05 -12.93 -16.17
N GLU A 27 46.81 -12.53 -17.20
CA GLU A 27 46.35 -12.51 -18.61
C GLU A 27 45.71 -13.83 -19.10
N VAL A 28 46.05 -14.97 -18.49
CA VAL A 28 45.53 -16.31 -18.81
C VAL A 28 44.23 -16.69 -18.07
N ASP A 29 43.73 -15.86 -17.15
CA ASP A 29 42.53 -16.14 -16.33
C ASP A 29 41.23 -15.51 -16.87
N LEU A 30 41.22 -15.06 -18.14
CA LEU A 30 40.10 -14.32 -18.77
C LEU A 30 39.41 -15.17 -19.85
N VAL A 31 38.08 -15.15 -19.87
CA VAL A 31 37.26 -15.89 -20.85
C VAL A 31 36.48 -14.91 -21.75
N GLU A 32 36.52 -15.10 -23.07
CA GLU A 32 35.75 -14.32 -24.04
C GLU A 32 34.30 -14.82 -24.15
N GLY A 33 33.35 -14.00 -23.70
CA GLY A 33 31.92 -14.24 -23.90
C GLY A 33 31.45 -13.68 -25.25
N ARG A 34 30.98 -14.57 -26.15
CA ARG A 34 30.25 -14.17 -27.36
C ARG A 34 28.83 -13.75 -26.98
N ASN A 35 28.40 -12.54 -27.36
CA ASN A 35 26.99 -12.20 -27.43
C ASN A 35 26.60 -11.64 -28.80
N LYS A 36 25.56 -12.23 -29.37
CA LYS A 36 24.87 -11.84 -30.60
C LYS A 36 24.26 -10.44 -30.41
N GLN A 37 24.43 -9.63 -31.45
CA GLN A 37 23.80 -8.33 -31.65
C GLN A 37 22.28 -8.43 -31.63
N LEU A 38 21.63 -7.41 -31.05
CA LEU A 38 20.41 -6.81 -31.57
C LEU A 38 20.45 -5.30 -31.29
N SER A 39 19.75 -4.57 -32.13
CA SER A 39 20.03 -3.23 -32.66
C SER A 39 19.50 -2.04 -31.85
N ASN A 40 20.17 -0.90 -32.08
CA ASN A 40 19.90 0.49 -31.69
C ASN A 40 18.44 0.95 -31.93
N PRO A 41 17.89 1.97 -31.21
CA PRO A 41 18.16 3.36 -31.63
C PRO A 41 18.27 4.43 -30.49
N LYS A 42 19.34 5.24 -30.61
CA LYS A 42 19.49 6.72 -30.50
C LYS A 42 18.56 7.58 -29.60
N GLN A 43 19.29 8.46 -28.89
CA GLN A 43 18.99 9.82 -28.38
C GLN A 43 18.24 9.95 -27.04
N LEU A 44 18.99 10.16 -25.94
CA LEU A 44 18.58 11.07 -24.86
C LEU A 44 19.79 11.71 -24.13
N ASN A 45 19.75 13.03 -24.07
CA ASN A 45 20.54 14.07 -23.38
C ASN A 45 21.81 13.76 -22.54
N ASN A 46 22.91 14.46 -22.90
CA ASN A 46 24.19 14.51 -22.16
C ASN A 46 24.12 15.21 -20.79
N THR A 47 23.02 15.86 -20.43
CA THR A 47 22.85 16.53 -19.12
C THR A 47 22.64 15.53 -17.97
N VAL A 48 22.02 14.37 -18.25
CA VAL A 48 21.74 13.34 -17.22
C VAL A 48 23.02 12.59 -16.81
N LYS A 49 23.94 12.37 -17.76
CA LYS A 49 25.23 11.68 -17.48
C LYS A 49 26.16 12.51 -16.58
N THR A 50 26.18 13.83 -16.73
CA THR A 50 27.04 14.70 -15.90
C THR A 50 26.51 14.81 -14.47
N VAL A 51 25.19 14.82 -14.28
CA VAL A 51 24.55 14.84 -12.94
C VAL A 51 24.74 13.50 -12.22
N ALA A 52 24.59 12.38 -12.92
CA ALA A 52 24.81 11.05 -12.34
C ALA A 52 26.27 10.82 -11.91
N ILE A 53 27.25 11.28 -12.69
CA ILE A 53 28.68 11.18 -12.33
C ILE A 53 29.02 12.08 -11.13
N ALA A 54 28.42 13.27 -11.04
CA ALA A 54 28.61 14.17 -9.90
C ALA A 54 28.01 13.60 -8.59
N LEU A 55 26.84 12.97 -8.65
CA LEU A 55 26.19 12.30 -7.51
C LEU A 55 27.02 11.12 -6.96
N ILE A 56 27.59 10.30 -7.86
CA ILE A 56 28.45 9.17 -7.47
C ILE A 56 29.74 9.67 -6.79
N ALA A 57 30.32 10.78 -7.26
CA ALA A 57 31.52 11.37 -6.66
C ALA A 57 31.27 12.00 -5.27
N ILE A 58 30.07 12.57 -5.05
CA ILE A 58 29.67 13.16 -3.76
C ILE A 58 29.39 12.05 -2.73
N LEU A 59 28.72 10.97 -3.13
CA LEU A 59 28.47 9.80 -2.28
C LEU A 59 29.79 9.12 -1.83
N ALA A 60 30.80 9.06 -2.71
CA ALA A 60 32.12 8.57 -2.36
C ALA A 60 32.84 9.46 -1.33
N LEU A 61 32.68 10.79 -1.42
CA LEU A 61 33.29 11.73 -0.48
C LEU A 61 32.65 11.67 0.92
N VAL A 62 31.33 11.52 1.01
CA VAL A 62 30.60 11.40 2.28
C VAL A 62 30.99 10.13 3.04
N SER A 63 31.21 9.03 2.32
CA SER A 63 31.70 7.76 2.89
C SER A 63 33.12 7.88 3.47
N ILE A 64 34.01 8.63 2.81
CA ILE A 64 35.39 8.88 3.27
C ILE A 64 35.42 9.81 4.51
N LEU A 65 34.52 10.80 4.56
CA LEU A 65 34.38 11.71 5.72
C LEU A 65 33.77 11.02 6.95
N ARG A 66 32.90 10.01 6.79
CA ARG A 66 32.39 9.21 7.93
C ARG A 66 33.45 8.26 8.51
N LEU A 67 34.34 7.70 7.69
CA LEU A 67 35.44 6.83 8.15
C LEU A 67 36.50 7.58 8.97
N THR A 68 36.73 8.87 8.70
CA THR A 68 37.71 9.68 9.45
C THR A 68 37.21 10.15 10.82
N ASN A 69 35.88 10.25 11.02
CA ASN A 69 35.29 10.61 12.31
C ASN A 69 35.12 9.41 13.27
N LEU A 70 35.13 8.17 12.78
CA LEU A 70 35.13 6.95 13.61
C LEU A 70 36.52 6.59 14.18
N VAL A 71 37.59 7.23 13.71
CA VAL A 71 38.97 7.00 14.17
C VAL A 71 39.45 8.04 15.20
N LYS A 72 38.69 9.11 15.46
CA LYS A 72 39.13 10.21 16.35
C LYS A 72 38.83 10.02 17.84
N ASP A 73 38.06 9.01 18.25
CA ASP A 73 37.66 8.81 19.67
C ASP A 73 38.44 7.72 20.43
N LYS A 74 39.63 7.31 19.94
CA LYS A 74 40.55 6.47 20.72
C LYS A 74 41.98 6.93 20.57
N ASN A 75 42.37 7.93 21.36
CA ASN A 75 43.72 8.11 21.90
C ASN A 75 43.73 9.24 22.93
N VAL A 76 43.45 8.90 24.18
CA VAL A 76 43.92 9.68 25.34
C VAL A 76 44.68 8.71 26.23
N LEU A 77 46.00 8.67 26.06
CA LEU A 77 46.94 8.23 27.09
C LEU A 77 47.99 9.33 27.19
N GLU A 78 47.93 10.08 28.29
CA GLU A 78 48.94 11.05 28.68
C GLU A 78 50.25 10.33 29.03
N GLU A 79 51.37 10.86 28.54
CA GLU A 79 52.71 10.40 28.86
C GLU A 79 53.09 10.74 30.31
N ILE A 80 53.47 9.75 31.11
CA ILE A 80 54.15 9.95 32.40
C ILE A 80 55.67 9.81 32.19
N PRO A 81 56.53 10.74 32.66
CA PRO A 81 57.97 10.61 32.49
C PRO A 81 58.58 9.64 33.52
N VAL A 82 59.46 8.76 33.04
CA VAL A 82 60.20 7.79 33.84
C VAL A 82 61.35 8.47 34.59
N SER A 83 61.38 8.36 35.92
CA SER A 83 62.64 8.33 36.66
C SER A 83 62.54 7.48 37.93
N GLN A 84 63.48 6.52 38.01
CA GLN A 84 64.04 5.82 39.17
C GLN A 84 63.10 5.12 40.16
N LEU A 85 63.21 3.79 40.22
CA LEU A 85 63.65 3.08 41.44
C LEU A 85 63.92 1.59 41.13
N THR A 86 65.00 1.13 41.75
CA THR A 86 65.58 -0.20 41.74
C THR A 86 64.71 -1.23 42.47
N GLY A 87 64.68 -2.47 41.97
CA GLY A 87 64.54 -3.65 42.83
C GLY A 87 63.39 -4.60 42.52
N ASP A 88 63.81 -5.78 42.07
CA ASP A 88 63.36 -7.10 42.51
C ASP A 88 62.58 -7.98 41.52
N LYS A 89 63.01 -9.25 41.51
CA LYS A 89 62.60 -10.35 40.63
C LYS A 89 61.35 -11.02 41.19
N SER A 90 60.32 -11.26 40.36
CA SER A 90 59.56 -12.52 40.38
C SER A 90 58.52 -12.61 39.27
N SER A 91 58.55 -13.77 38.60
CA SER A 91 57.47 -14.50 37.93
C SER A 91 56.69 -13.83 36.80
N GLU A 92 56.99 -14.33 35.59
CA GLU A 92 56.13 -14.36 34.41
C GLU A 92 54.78 -15.04 34.71
N GLU A 93 53.69 -14.38 34.36
CA GLU A 93 52.45 -15.03 33.95
C GLU A 93 51.99 -14.37 32.65
N VAL A 94 52.40 -14.98 31.53
CA VAL A 94 51.92 -14.59 30.19
C VAL A 94 50.53 -15.18 30.03
N LEU A 95 49.50 -14.39 30.31
CA LEU A 95 48.13 -14.70 29.92
C LEU A 95 48.03 -14.64 28.38
N SER A 96 48.02 -15.81 27.76
CA SER A 96 47.76 -15.98 26.34
C SER A 96 46.31 -15.62 26.04
N VAL A 97 46.06 -14.38 25.64
CA VAL A 97 44.79 -13.97 25.04
C VAL A 97 44.78 -14.54 23.62
N THR A 98 44.06 -15.63 23.40
CA THR A 98 43.75 -16.08 22.03
C THR A 98 42.97 -14.97 21.35
N PRO A 99 43.31 -14.58 20.10
CA PRO A 99 42.45 -13.68 19.35
C PRO A 99 41.09 -14.36 19.22
N GLU A 100 40.04 -13.75 19.75
CA GLU A 100 38.68 -14.12 19.39
C GLU A 100 38.64 -14.14 17.86
N SER A 101 38.37 -15.32 17.31
CA SER A 101 38.18 -15.46 15.88
C SER A 101 37.03 -14.53 15.50
N PHE A 102 37.32 -13.46 14.75
CA PHE A 102 36.30 -12.68 14.09
C PHE A 102 35.57 -13.61 13.13
N ILE A 103 34.43 -14.16 13.57
CA ILE A 103 33.52 -14.88 12.68
C ILE A 103 32.90 -13.81 11.79
N ALA A 104 33.18 -13.88 10.48
CA ALA A 104 32.53 -13.01 9.52
C ALA A 104 31.02 -13.29 9.56
N LYS A 105 30.21 -12.25 9.81
CA LYS A 105 28.75 -12.36 9.84
C LYS A 105 28.23 -12.76 8.46
N GLU A 106 27.24 -13.63 8.42
CA GLU A 106 26.56 -14.02 7.20
C GLU A 106 25.74 -12.83 6.66
N ALA A 107 25.75 -12.64 5.34
CA ALA A 107 24.91 -11.63 4.71
C ALA A 107 23.44 -12.03 4.84
N ILE A 108 22.61 -11.08 5.29
CA ILE A 108 21.16 -11.25 5.35
C ILE A 108 20.50 -10.60 4.13
N ASP A 109 19.56 -11.31 3.51
CA ASP A 109 18.72 -10.76 2.45
C ASP A 109 17.49 -10.11 3.08
N LEU A 110 17.40 -8.79 2.95
CA LEU A 110 16.30 -7.99 3.50
C LEU A 110 15.37 -7.59 2.38
N LYS A 111 14.07 -7.71 2.63
CA LYS A 111 13.01 -7.21 1.72
C LYS A 111 12.01 -6.41 2.52
N ILE A 112 11.89 -5.10 2.25
CA ILE A 112 10.80 -4.28 2.79
C ILE A 112 9.54 -4.58 1.98
N ASN A 113 8.63 -5.35 2.59
CA ASN A 113 7.38 -5.78 1.97
C ASN A 113 6.34 -4.66 2.01
N GLN A 114 6.26 -3.92 3.11
CA GLN A 114 5.34 -2.79 3.25
C GLN A 114 5.96 -1.67 4.07
N LEU A 115 5.68 -0.42 3.69
CA LEU A 115 6.04 0.78 4.43
C LEU A 115 4.76 1.59 4.62
N ASP A 116 4.26 1.61 5.85
CA ASP A 116 2.99 2.24 6.19
C ASP A 116 3.21 3.62 6.83
N THR A 117 2.66 4.64 6.18
CA THR A 117 2.69 6.05 6.60
C THR A 117 1.29 6.59 6.96
N SER A 118 0.27 5.73 6.99
CA SER A 118 -1.13 6.12 7.27
C SER A 118 -1.31 6.75 8.66
N GLN A 119 -0.42 6.42 9.60
CA GLN A 119 -0.41 6.92 10.99
C GLN A 119 0.71 7.94 11.25
N PHE A 120 1.25 8.59 10.20
CA PHE A 120 2.32 9.58 10.33
C PHE A 120 2.02 10.61 11.45
N PRO A 121 2.97 10.95 12.35
CA PRO A 121 4.42 10.73 12.25
C PRO A 121 4.91 9.32 12.59
N LYS A 122 4.03 8.42 13.03
CA LYS A 122 4.38 7.02 13.26
C LYS A 122 4.45 6.27 11.92
N ILE A 123 5.58 5.61 11.68
CA ILE A 123 5.87 4.86 10.45
C ILE A 123 6.18 3.41 10.82
N SER A 124 5.57 2.47 10.10
CA SER A 124 5.83 1.04 10.26
C SER A 124 6.46 0.43 9.01
N LEU A 125 7.59 -0.24 9.17
CA LEU A 125 8.22 -1.06 8.14
C LEU A 125 7.93 -2.52 8.43
N TYR A 126 7.30 -3.20 7.48
CA TYR A 126 7.12 -4.63 7.47
C TYR A 126 8.14 -5.23 6.51
N PHE A 127 9.01 -6.12 7.00
CA PHE A 127 10.11 -6.65 6.20
C PHE A 127 10.44 -8.10 6.53
N SER A 128 10.84 -8.83 5.50
CA SER A 128 11.39 -10.18 5.62
C SER A 128 12.90 -10.11 5.75
N ALA A 129 13.44 -11.03 6.54
CA ALA A 129 14.87 -11.22 6.73
C ALA A 129 15.18 -12.69 6.45
N LEU A 130 15.92 -12.96 5.36
CA LEU A 130 16.20 -14.29 4.87
C LEU A 130 17.70 -14.59 4.92
N ASN A 131 18.07 -15.84 5.19
CA ASN A 131 19.46 -16.28 5.05
C ASN A 131 19.82 -16.53 3.57
N ALA A 132 21.07 -16.92 3.30
CA ALA A 132 21.53 -17.18 1.93
C ALA A 132 20.79 -18.32 1.21
N GLN A 133 20.02 -19.15 1.93
CA GLN A 133 19.19 -20.22 1.38
C GLN A 133 17.72 -19.79 1.19
N GLY A 134 17.36 -18.53 1.47
CA GLY A 134 16.00 -18.02 1.36
C GLY A 134 15.09 -18.42 2.52
N ILE A 135 15.65 -18.93 3.62
CA ILE A 135 14.87 -19.33 4.81
C ILE A 135 14.66 -18.10 5.72
N PRO A 136 13.43 -17.84 6.20
CA PRO A 136 13.16 -16.77 7.16
C PRO A 136 13.96 -16.90 8.45
N ILE A 137 14.63 -15.81 8.85
CA ILE A 137 15.32 -15.68 10.12
C ILE A 137 14.36 -15.01 11.09
N LEU A 138 13.76 -15.78 12.02
CA LEU A 138 12.69 -15.33 12.91
C LEU A 138 13.15 -15.01 14.36
N ASN A 139 14.45 -15.14 14.63
CA ASN A 139 15.04 -14.99 15.97
C ASN A 139 15.86 -13.70 16.17
N LEU A 140 15.77 -12.72 15.27
CA LEU A 140 16.39 -11.41 15.47
C LEU A 140 15.69 -10.65 16.60
N THR A 141 16.44 -9.86 17.36
CA THR A 141 15.94 -9.16 18.56
C THR A 141 15.93 -7.65 18.35
N ARG A 142 15.31 -6.88 19.25
CA ARG A 142 15.26 -5.40 19.19
C ARG A 142 16.60 -4.77 18.88
N ASP A 143 17.65 -5.27 19.54
CA ASP A 143 19.00 -4.72 19.47
C ASP A 143 19.70 -5.05 18.16
N SER A 144 19.16 -6.00 17.38
CA SER A 144 19.66 -6.34 16.05
C SER A 144 19.33 -5.29 14.99
N PHE A 145 18.53 -4.25 15.30
CA PHE A 145 18.02 -3.31 14.30
C PHE A 145 18.37 -1.86 14.60
N GLU A 146 18.80 -1.15 13.56
CA GLU A 146 18.96 0.29 13.54
C GLU A 146 18.12 0.85 12.39
N ILE A 147 17.35 1.90 12.64
CA ILE A 147 16.65 2.65 11.60
C ILE A 147 17.24 4.06 11.53
N TYR A 148 17.43 4.52 10.31
CA TYR A 148 17.86 5.88 10.02
C TYR A 148 16.90 6.49 9.02
N GLU A 149 16.41 7.69 9.34
CA GLU A 149 15.55 8.48 8.45
C GLU A 149 16.34 9.67 7.92
N GLU A 150 16.40 9.80 6.59
CA GLU A 150 17.07 10.93 5.92
C GLU A 150 16.10 11.65 4.98
N ARG A 151 15.91 12.95 5.21
CA ARG A 151 15.21 13.82 4.27
C ARG A 151 16.11 14.09 3.06
N ILE A 152 15.58 13.95 1.86
CA ILE A 152 16.33 14.17 0.62
C ILE A 152 16.36 15.66 0.29
N ILE A 153 17.19 16.43 1.02
CA ILE A 153 17.56 17.81 0.66
C ILE A 153 19.03 18.03 0.98
N ASN A 154 19.85 18.31 -0.05
CA ASN A 154 21.19 18.90 0.03
C ASN A 154 22.00 18.55 1.30
N SER A 155 22.26 17.25 1.49
CA SER A 155 23.45 16.69 2.16
C SER A 155 23.79 17.15 3.59
N ASP A 156 22.81 17.43 4.44
CA ASP A 156 23.06 17.50 5.88
C ASP A 156 21.89 16.92 6.67
N THR A 157 21.99 15.63 7.02
CA THR A 157 21.15 15.05 8.07
C THR A 157 21.96 14.14 9.00
N LYS A 158 21.58 14.16 10.28
CA LYS A 158 22.14 13.29 11.31
C LYS A 158 21.26 12.05 11.43
N PRO A 159 21.85 10.84 11.46
CA PRO A 159 21.09 9.63 11.76
C PRO A 159 20.34 9.78 13.08
N VAL A 160 19.02 9.60 13.07
CA VAL A 160 18.20 9.53 14.29
C VAL A 160 17.96 8.06 14.61
N LYS A 161 18.60 7.55 15.68
CA LYS A 161 18.24 6.26 16.27
C LYS A 161 16.92 6.45 17.00
N SER A 162 15.82 5.95 16.44
CA SER A 162 14.51 6.00 17.09
C SER A 162 14.33 4.82 18.05
N ASP A 163 13.46 4.98 19.04
CA ASP A 163 12.99 3.86 19.85
C ASP A 163 12.21 2.86 19.00
N THR A 164 12.86 1.75 18.69
CA THR A 164 12.29 0.65 17.91
C THR A 164 11.28 -0.13 18.77
N PHE A 165 10.06 -0.36 18.29
CA PHE A 165 9.28 -1.51 18.76
C PHE A 165 9.42 -2.61 17.71
N LEU A 166 9.97 -3.75 18.11
CA LEU A 166 9.86 -4.97 17.32
C LEU A 166 8.77 -5.83 17.92
N ALA A 167 7.80 -6.19 17.08
CA ALA A 167 6.99 -7.36 17.33
C ALA A 167 7.32 -8.40 16.26
N ASN A 168 7.33 -9.66 16.69
CA ASN A 168 7.01 -10.74 15.78
C ASN A 168 5.54 -10.57 15.38
N LEU A 169 5.26 -10.46 14.08
CA LEU A 169 3.92 -10.18 13.54
C LEU A 169 2.91 -11.31 13.75
N GLN A 170 3.32 -12.47 14.29
CA GLN A 170 2.37 -13.51 14.70
C GLN A 170 1.26 -13.00 15.62
N GLN A 171 1.41 -11.83 16.26
CA GLN A 171 0.37 -11.22 17.13
C GLN A 171 -0.24 -9.92 16.56
N VAL A 172 0.14 -9.50 15.36
CA VAL A 172 -0.44 -8.31 14.73
C VAL A 172 -1.51 -8.75 13.72
N PRO A 173 -2.77 -8.28 13.87
CA PRO A 173 -3.86 -8.57 12.93
C PRO A 173 -3.49 -8.29 11.48
N LEU A 174 -3.70 -9.27 10.59
CA LEU A 174 -3.61 -9.11 9.14
C LEU A 174 -4.97 -8.70 8.58
N SER A 175 -4.98 -7.70 7.71
CA SER A 175 -6.17 -7.27 6.98
C SER A 175 -6.11 -7.70 5.51
N VAL A 176 -7.09 -8.47 5.05
CA VAL A 176 -7.14 -8.97 3.67
C VAL A 176 -8.39 -8.50 2.96
N SER A 177 -8.21 -7.80 1.84
CA SER A 177 -9.31 -7.54 0.91
C SER A 177 -9.44 -8.71 -0.05
N LEU A 178 -10.45 -9.55 0.17
CA LEU A 178 -10.77 -10.68 -0.68
C LEU A 178 -11.68 -10.23 -1.82
N ILE A 179 -11.14 -10.17 -3.03
CA ILE A 179 -11.83 -9.68 -4.23
C ILE A 179 -12.25 -10.87 -5.10
N LEU A 180 -13.55 -11.01 -5.35
CA LEU A 180 -14.13 -12.17 -6.03
C LEU A 180 -14.85 -11.74 -7.30
N ASP A 181 -14.37 -12.22 -8.44
CA ASP A 181 -14.98 -12.00 -9.74
C ASP A 181 -16.30 -12.79 -9.85
N ASN A 182 -17.39 -12.07 -10.10
CA ASN A 182 -18.69 -12.64 -10.41
C ASN A 182 -19.23 -12.16 -11.77
N SER A 183 -18.34 -11.88 -12.72
CA SER A 183 -18.67 -11.63 -14.12
C SER A 183 -19.29 -12.85 -14.82
N GLY A 184 -19.83 -12.65 -16.02
CA GLY A 184 -20.45 -13.73 -16.80
C GLY A 184 -19.49 -14.84 -17.24
N SER A 185 -18.21 -14.51 -17.48
CA SER A 185 -17.17 -15.47 -17.88
C SER A 185 -16.86 -16.48 -16.75
N MET A 186 -17.06 -16.07 -15.50
CA MET A 186 -16.93 -16.93 -14.33
C MET A 186 -18.03 -18.00 -14.21
N SER A 187 -19.07 -17.99 -15.05
CA SER A 187 -20.19 -18.92 -14.92
C SER A 187 -19.81 -20.41 -14.95
N GLY A 188 -20.46 -21.21 -14.10
CA GLY A 188 -20.25 -22.65 -14.02
C GLY A 188 -19.03 -23.04 -13.17
N ASN A 189 -18.07 -23.74 -13.77
CA ASN A 189 -16.93 -24.31 -13.05
C ASN A 189 -15.99 -23.24 -12.45
N PRO A 190 -15.62 -22.15 -13.16
CA PRO A 190 -14.75 -21.11 -12.58
C PRO A 190 -15.33 -20.52 -11.29
N MET A 191 -16.60 -20.14 -11.26
CA MET A 191 -17.27 -19.65 -10.04
C MET A 191 -17.26 -20.70 -8.92
N THR A 192 -17.47 -21.98 -9.25
CA THR A 192 -17.38 -23.07 -8.26
C THR A 192 -15.98 -23.17 -7.66
N GLN A 193 -14.94 -23.05 -8.50
CA GLN A 193 -13.54 -23.05 -8.08
C GLN A 193 -13.20 -21.82 -7.23
N ALA A 194 -13.58 -20.62 -7.67
CA ALA A 194 -13.35 -19.37 -6.94
C ALA A 194 -14.00 -19.41 -5.56
N LYS A 195 -15.27 -19.83 -5.45
CA LYS A 195 -15.95 -20.00 -4.16
C LYS A 195 -15.25 -21.01 -3.25
N SER A 196 -14.89 -22.17 -3.79
CA SER A 196 -14.19 -23.22 -3.04
C SER A 196 -12.83 -22.72 -2.53
N ALA A 197 -12.08 -22.04 -3.40
CA ALA A 197 -10.77 -21.50 -3.09
C ALA A 197 -10.87 -20.39 -2.02
N ALA A 198 -11.79 -19.43 -2.19
CA ALA A 198 -12.04 -18.37 -1.23
C ALA A 198 -12.41 -18.92 0.17
N LYS A 199 -13.30 -19.92 0.25
CA LYS A 199 -13.68 -20.56 1.51
C LYS A 199 -12.51 -21.33 2.15
N GLN A 200 -11.65 -21.95 1.34
CA GLN A 200 -10.42 -22.57 1.85
C GLN A 200 -9.47 -21.53 2.44
N PHE A 201 -9.29 -20.38 1.78
CA PHE A 201 -8.48 -19.28 2.33
C PHE A 201 -9.01 -18.81 3.69
N LEU A 202 -10.32 -18.64 3.84
CA LEU A 202 -10.93 -18.26 5.12
C LEU A 202 -10.63 -19.25 6.26
N ASN A 203 -10.37 -20.53 5.97
CA ASN A 203 -10.00 -21.50 7.00
C ASN A 203 -8.55 -21.33 7.51
N TYR A 204 -7.68 -20.63 6.76
CA TYR A 204 -6.30 -20.34 7.15
C TYR A 204 -6.17 -19.04 7.94
N VAL A 205 -7.15 -18.14 7.82
CA VAL A 205 -7.13 -16.85 8.51
C VAL A 205 -7.32 -17.05 10.02
N ASP A 206 -6.41 -16.52 10.82
CA ASP A 206 -6.50 -16.59 12.27
C ASP A 206 -7.37 -15.45 12.82
N PHE A 207 -8.68 -15.60 12.67
CA PHE A 207 -9.67 -14.67 13.24
C PHE A 207 -9.56 -14.55 14.77
N SER A 208 -8.99 -15.55 15.45
CA SER A 208 -8.84 -15.52 16.91
C SER A 208 -7.74 -14.55 17.37
N ASN A 209 -6.76 -14.31 16.50
CA ASN A 209 -5.71 -13.32 16.66
C ASN A 209 -6.10 -11.93 16.12
N GLY A 210 -7.36 -11.76 15.73
CA GLY A 210 -7.91 -10.50 15.25
C GLY A 210 -7.74 -10.26 13.76
N ASP A 211 -7.26 -11.23 12.97
CA ASP A 211 -7.20 -11.10 11.51
C ASP A 211 -8.59 -10.82 10.93
N GLN A 212 -8.63 -9.99 9.90
CA GLN A 212 -9.86 -9.49 9.33
C GLN A 212 -9.87 -9.65 7.82
N VAL A 213 -11.03 -10.04 7.30
CA VAL A 213 -11.27 -10.16 5.87
C VAL A 213 -12.48 -9.33 5.52
N GLU A 214 -12.38 -8.54 4.46
CA GLU A 214 -13.54 -8.02 3.73
C GLU A 214 -13.74 -8.80 2.44
N ILE A 215 -14.98 -8.84 1.95
CA ILE A 215 -15.31 -9.41 0.64
C ILE A 215 -15.83 -8.30 -0.25
N ILE A 216 -15.14 -8.12 -1.37
CA ILE A 216 -15.58 -7.30 -2.49
C ILE A 216 -15.94 -8.27 -3.61
N GLU A 217 -17.17 -8.21 -4.13
CA GLU A 217 -17.52 -8.89 -5.37
C GLU A 217 -17.56 -7.88 -6.51
N PHE A 218 -17.24 -8.31 -7.72
CA PHE A 218 -17.29 -7.41 -8.87
C PHE A 218 -17.70 -8.09 -10.18
N ASN A 219 -18.42 -7.33 -10.98
CA ASN A 219 -18.78 -7.63 -12.36
C ASN A 219 -18.63 -6.33 -13.18
N SER A 220 -19.68 -5.84 -13.85
CA SER A 220 -19.74 -4.48 -14.39
C SER A 220 -19.57 -3.40 -13.32
N ASP A 221 -19.87 -3.74 -12.07
CA ASP A 221 -19.81 -2.86 -10.91
C ASP A 221 -19.04 -3.53 -9.76
N VAL A 222 -18.60 -2.72 -8.79
CA VAL A 222 -17.91 -3.18 -7.58
C VAL A 222 -18.86 -3.09 -6.39
N TYR A 223 -18.99 -4.18 -5.64
CA TYR A 223 -19.86 -4.27 -4.47
C TYR A 223 -19.09 -4.73 -3.23
N ILE A 224 -19.16 -3.96 -2.15
CA ILE A 224 -18.62 -4.35 -0.85
C ILE A 224 -19.63 -5.26 -0.17
N ARG A 225 -19.43 -6.57 -0.23
CA ARG A 225 -20.40 -7.55 0.26
C ARG A 225 -20.34 -7.73 1.76
N ILE A 226 -19.14 -7.77 2.30
CA ILE A 226 -18.89 -7.95 3.72
C ILE A 226 -17.72 -7.03 4.11
N PRO A 227 -17.90 -6.05 5.01
CA PRO A 227 -16.79 -5.22 5.46
C PRO A 227 -15.88 -5.98 6.45
N TYR A 228 -14.68 -5.44 6.69
CA TYR A 228 -13.76 -5.92 7.72
C TYR A 228 -14.43 -6.05 9.09
N GLY A 229 -13.95 -6.99 9.90
CA GLY A 229 -14.46 -7.24 11.26
C GLY A 229 -15.75 -8.07 11.33
N SER A 230 -16.27 -8.52 10.19
CA SER A 230 -17.41 -9.44 10.12
C SER A 230 -17.00 -10.87 10.50
N ASP A 231 -17.96 -11.67 10.96
CA ASP A 231 -17.70 -13.05 11.36
C ASP A 231 -17.56 -14.02 10.16
N ILE A 232 -16.84 -15.12 10.38
CA ILE A 232 -16.56 -16.13 9.33
C ILE A 232 -17.82 -16.77 8.74
N LYS A 233 -18.94 -16.85 9.48
CA LYS A 233 -20.19 -17.41 8.96
C LYS A 233 -20.84 -16.44 7.97
N SER A 234 -20.82 -15.14 8.26
CA SER A 234 -21.28 -14.10 7.33
C SER A 234 -20.43 -14.09 6.05
N LEU A 235 -19.11 -14.19 6.18
CA LEU A 235 -18.18 -14.30 5.04
C LEU A 235 -18.50 -15.52 4.15
N ASN A 236 -18.63 -16.72 4.75
CA ASN A 236 -18.97 -17.93 4.00
C ASN A 236 -20.34 -17.84 3.31
N THR A 237 -21.34 -17.26 3.99
CA THR A 237 -22.69 -17.10 3.43
C THR A 237 -22.64 -16.18 2.20
N ALA A 238 -21.90 -15.07 2.28
CA ALA A 238 -21.75 -14.16 1.15
C ALA A 238 -21.16 -14.90 -0.08
N ILE A 239 -20.06 -15.66 0.12
CA ILE A 239 -19.44 -16.46 -0.95
C ILE A 239 -20.43 -17.47 -1.55
N ASP A 240 -21.16 -18.21 -0.72
CA ASP A 240 -22.10 -19.23 -1.19
C ASP A 240 -23.21 -18.63 -2.08
N THR A 241 -23.66 -17.41 -1.77
CA THR A 241 -24.74 -16.72 -2.49
C THR A 241 -24.32 -15.95 -3.74
N MET A 242 -23.03 -15.90 -4.09
CA MET A 242 -22.59 -15.17 -5.28
C MET A 242 -23.12 -15.81 -6.57
N GLU A 243 -23.54 -14.98 -7.52
CA GLU A 243 -23.98 -15.43 -8.83
C GLU A 243 -23.22 -14.67 -9.91
N SER A 244 -22.79 -15.39 -10.94
CA SER A 244 -22.05 -14.86 -12.08
C SER A 244 -22.99 -14.11 -13.05
N ASN A 245 -22.73 -12.84 -13.34
CA ASN A 245 -23.46 -12.08 -14.35
C ASN A 245 -22.61 -10.93 -14.92
N SER A 246 -23.04 -10.38 -16.06
CA SER A 246 -22.53 -9.10 -16.58
C SER A 246 -21.05 -9.10 -17.01
N GLN A 247 -20.46 -7.90 -17.13
CA GLN A 247 -19.08 -7.65 -17.60
C GLN A 247 -18.07 -7.73 -16.43
N THR A 248 -16.82 -7.29 -16.63
CA THR A 248 -15.71 -7.47 -15.68
C THR A 248 -14.95 -6.16 -15.47
N ALA A 249 -15.14 -5.53 -14.30
CA ALA A 249 -14.50 -4.28 -13.86
C ALA A 249 -13.42 -4.58 -12.79
N LEU A 250 -12.42 -5.37 -13.19
CA LEU A 250 -11.32 -5.83 -12.33
C LEU A 250 -10.51 -4.65 -11.77
N TYR A 251 -10.14 -3.67 -12.60
CA TYR A 251 -9.32 -2.55 -12.15
C TYR A 251 -10.04 -1.67 -11.12
N ASP A 252 -11.34 -1.43 -11.31
CA ASP A 252 -12.16 -0.72 -10.33
C ASP A 252 -12.23 -1.48 -9.00
N ALA A 253 -12.35 -2.81 -9.05
CA ALA A 253 -12.38 -3.67 -7.86
C ALA A 253 -11.05 -3.66 -7.10
N LEU A 254 -9.93 -3.84 -7.81
CA LEU A 254 -8.58 -3.79 -7.23
C LEU A 254 -8.30 -2.42 -6.60
N TYR A 255 -8.63 -1.33 -7.31
CA TYR A 255 -8.48 0.03 -6.81
C TYR A 255 -9.30 0.24 -5.54
N THR A 256 -10.56 -0.21 -5.52
CA THR A 256 -11.45 -0.12 -4.34
C THR A 256 -10.87 -0.89 -3.15
N GLY A 257 -10.37 -2.11 -3.38
CA GLY A 257 -9.71 -2.90 -2.35
C GLY A 257 -8.47 -2.21 -1.77
N LEU A 258 -7.63 -1.59 -2.61
CA LEU A 258 -6.47 -0.84 -2.15
C LEU A 258 -6.86 0.34 -1.26
N VAL A 259 -7.87 1.13 -1.66
CA VAL A 259 -8.36 2.28 -0.87
C VAL A 259 -8.84 1.83 0.51
N ARG A 260 -9.61 0.75 0.56
CA ARG A 260 -10.20 0.24 1.80
C ARG A 260 -9.19 -0.45 2.70
N ALA A 261 -8.27 -1.23 2.12
CA ALA A 261 -7.16 -1.83 2.83
C ALA A 261 -6.23 -0.77 3.43
N TYR A 262 -5.97 0.33 2.71
CA TYR A 262 -5.10 1.42 3.20
C TYR A 262 -5.57 1.99 4.54
N SER A 263 -6.89 2.04 4.76
CA SER A 263 -7.51 2.50 6.00
C SER A 263 -7.38 1.51 7.17
N GLN A 264 -6.95 0.27 6.92
CA GLN A 264 -6.74 -0.72 7.97
C GLN A 264 -5.33 -0.60 8.59
N SER A 265 -5.25 -0.97 9.87
CA SER A 265 -3.99 -1.06 10.62
C SER A 265 -3.35 -2.44 10.46
N GLY A 266 -2.04 -2.53 10.74
CA GLY A 266 -1.30 -3.78 10.64
C GLY A 266 -0.88 -4.10 9.19
N PRO A 267 -0.30 -5.30 8.97
CA PRO A 267 -0.03 -5.77 7.61
C PRO A 267 -1.33 -5.93 6.84
N LYS A 268 -1.28 -5.61 5.55
CA LYS A 268 -2.45 -5.58 4.67
C LYS A 268 -2.11 -6.02 3.26
N CYS A 269 -3.01 -6.78 2.63
CA CYS A 269 -2.86 -7.23 1.26
C CYS A 269 -4.21 -7.36 0.53
N ILE A 270 -4.15 -7.41 -0.80
CA ILE A 270 -5.28 -7.75 -1.66
C ILE A 270 -5.10 -9.19 -2.14
N LEU A 271 -6.18 -9.98 -2.11
CA LEU A 271 -6.23 -11.31 -2.72
C LEU A 271 -7.42 -11.39 -3.68
N ALA A 272 -7.15 -11.44 -4.98
CA ALA A 272 -8.17 -11.45 -6.01
C ALA A 272 -8.31 -12.83 -6.69
N PHE A 273 -9.55 -13.22 -7.03
CA PHE A 273 -9.88 -14.42 -7.80
C PHE A 273 -10.64 -14.00 -9.06
N THR A 274 -10.06 -14.22 -10.24
CA THR A 274 -10.60 -13.74 -11.52
C THR A 274 -10.06 -14.56 -12.69
N ASP A 275 -10.74 -14.56 -13.83
CA ASP A 275 -10.19 -15.03 -15.11
C ASP A 275 -9.48 -13.92 -15.90
N GLY A 276 -9.57 -12.66 -15.45
CA GLY A 276 -8.83 -11.54 -16.02
C GLY A 276 -9.44 -10.93 -17.28
N GLU A 277 -10.67 -11.29 -17.67
CA GLU A 277 -11.34 -10.73 -18.86
C GLU A 277 -11.84 -9.27 -18.65
N GLU A 278 -10.96 -8.35 -18.24
CA GLU A 278 -11.27 -6.93 -18.01
C GLU A 278 -11.89 -6.25 -19.26
N ASN A 279 -13.04 -5.61 -19.08
CA ASN A 279 -13.78 -4.94 -20.16
C ASN A 279 -14.79 -3.86 -19.71
N ALA A 280 -14.85 -3.50 -18.43
CA ALA A 280 -15.85 -2.57 -17.90
C ALA A 280 -15.31 -1.48 -16.97
N SER A 281 -14.04 -1.56 -16.53
CA SER A 281 -13.48 -0.61 -15.58
C SER A 281 -13.39 0.80 -16.13
N ILE A 282 -13.62 1.76 -15.25
CA ILE A 282 -13.39 3.19 -15.51
C ILE A 282 -11.91 3.52 -15.24
N ARG A 283 -11.30 2.83 -14.27
CA ARG A 283 -9.89 2.96 -13.91
C ARG A 283 -8.99 2.24 -14.89
N SER A 284 -7.76 2.73 -15.01
CA SER A 284 -6.70 2.03 -15.73
C SER A 284 -5.89 1.13 -14.80
N VAL A 285 -5.21 0.15 -15.40
CA VAL A 285 -4.21 -0.67 -14.69
C VAL A 285 -3.10 0.18 -14.06
N SER A 286 -2.72 1.30 -14.69
CA SER A 286 -1.68 2.18 -14.16
C SER A 286 -2.13 2.87 -12.87
N GLU A 287 -3.41 3.27 -12.77
CA GLU A 287 -3.94 3.82 -11.52
C GLU A 287 -3.88 2.79 -10.38
N VAL A 288 -4.18 1.52 -10.67
CA VAL A 288 -4.10 0.42 -9.70
C VAL A 288 -2.66 0.18 -9.25
N THR A 289 -1.72 0.03 -10.18
CA THR A 289 -0.32 -0.29 -9.84
C THR A 289 0.40 0.89 -9.18
N GLU A 290 0.12 2.12 -9.60
CA GLU A 290 0.62 3.33 -8.94
C GLU A 290 0.09 3.45 -7.51
N LEU A 291 -1.22 3.23 -7.30
CA LEU A 291 -1.83 3.27 -5.98
C LEU A 291 -1.27 2.19 -5.06
N SER A 292 -1.11 0.97 -5.55
CA SER A 292 -0.53 -0.13 -4.77
C SER A 292 0.92 0.16 -4.37
N ARG A 293 1.74 0.69 -5.29
CA ARG A 293 3.13 1.07 -4.98
C ARG A 293 3.20 2.20 -3.95
N ALA A 294 2.33 3.20 -4.10
CA ALA A 294 2.24 4.32 -3.20
C ALA A 294 1.79 3.91 -1.79
N THR A 295 0.82 3.00 -1.69
CA THR A 295 0.33 2.47 -0.41
C THR A 295 1.19 1.32 0.13
N SER A 296 2.10 0.78 -0.68
CA SER A 296 2.86 -0.45 -0.43
C SER A 296 1.97 -1.63 -0.02
N ILE A 297 0.81 -1.77 -0.64
CA ILE A 297 -0.13 -2.88 -0.41
C ILE A 297 0.00 -3.86 -1.58
N PRO A 298 0.51 -5.08 -1.37
CA PRO A 298 0.69 -6.07 -2.43
C PRO A 298 -0.64 -6.63 -2.93
N ILE A 299 -0.71 -6.93 -4.23
CA ILE A 299 -1.86 -7.58 -4.86
C ILE A 299 -1.46 -9.01 -5.25
N PHE A 300 -2.09 -9.98 -4.60
CA PHE A 300 -2.03 -11.39 -4.98
C PHE A 300 -3.21 -11.74 -5.87
N ILE A 301 -2.97 -12.47 -6.95
CA ILE A 301 -4.02 -12.83 -7.89
C ILE A 301 -4.00 -14.34 -8.11
N ILE A 302 -5.16 -14.96 -7.97
CA ILE A 302 -5.41 -16.36 -8.32
C ILE A 302 -6.26 -16.36 -9.60
N GLY A 303 -5.63 -16.75 -10.70
CA GLY A 303 -6.33 -16.96 -11.97
C GLY A 303 -7.28 -18.14 -11.85
N VAL A 304 -8.54 -18.02 -12.24
CA VAL A 304 -9.54 -19.10 -12.13
C VAL A 304 -10.17 -19.39 -13.49
N GLY A 305 -10.36 -20.67 -13.81
CA GLY A 305 -10.95 -21.09 -15.09
C GLY A 305 -9.92 -21.52 -16.13
N SER A 306 -10.37 -21.66 -17.38
CA SER A 306 -9.55 -22.20 -18.48
C SER A 306 -9.15 -21.19 -19.54
N LEU A 307 -9.80 -20.03 -19.57
CA LEU A 307 -9.52 -18.93 -20.47
C LEU A 307 -9.12 -17.74 -19.61
N ILE A 308 -7.83 -17.67 -19.26
CA ILE A 308 -7.31 -16.67 -18.34
C ILE A 308 -6.38 -15.73 -19.11
N ASP A 309 -6.50 -14.42 -18.87
CA ASP A 309 -5.50 -13.44 -19.30
C ASP A 309 -4.29 -13.44 -18.34
N GLU A 310 -3.56 -14.55 -18.35
CA GLU A 310 -2.48 -14.81 -17.40
C GLU A 310 -1.36 -13.76 -17.46
N GLU A 311 -1.04 -13.25 -18.65
CA GLU A 311 0.02 -12.25 -18.83
C GLU A 311 -0.32 -10.95 -18.10
N SER A 312 -1.52 -10.42 -18.32
CA SER A 312 -1.99 -9.19 -17.66
C SER A 312 -2.10 -9.36 -16.14
N LEU A 313 -2.67 -10.47 -15.67
CA LEU A 313 -2.82 -10.73 -14.23
C LEU A 313 -1.47 -10.87 -13.53
N LYS A 314 -0.53 -11.56 -14.18
CA LYS A 314 0.83 -11.72 -13.66
C LYS A 314 1.57 -10.38 -13.59
N GLU A 315 1.46 -9.57 -14.63
CA GLU A 315 2.09 -8.24 -14.67
C GLU A 315 1.60 -7.35 -13.51
N ILE A 316 0.29 -7.36 -13.23
CA ILE A 316 -0.29 -6.58 -12.11
C ILE A 316 0.27 -7.06 -10.78
N ALA A 317 0.26 -8.37 -10.51
CA ALA A 317 0.73 -8.92 -9.24
C ALA A 317 2.23 -8.63 -9.02
N GLU A 318 3.06 -8.81 -10.04
CA GLU A 318 4.51 -8.57 -9.95
C GLU A 318 4.84 -7.09 -9.76
N GLN A 319 4.18 -6.17 -10.48
CA GLN A 319 4.41 -4.73 -10.34
C GLN A 319 4.01 -4.17 -8.97
N THR A 320 3.13 -4.86 -8.26
CA THR A 320 2.61 -4.47 -6.94
C THR A 320 3.35 -5.14 -5.78
N GLY A 321 4.33 -6.00 -6.08
CA GLY A 321 5.09 -6.75 -5.09
C GLY A 321 4.34 -7.96 -4.50
N GLY A 322 3.20 -8.32 -5.08
CA GLY A 322 2.49 -9.58 -4.83
C GLY A 322 2.93 -10.67 -5.81
N GLU A 323 2.09 -11.69 -5.95
CA GLU A 323 2.38 -12.86 -6.78
C GLU A 323 1.10 -13.37 -7.47
N TYR A 324 1.26 -13.88 -8.68
CA TYR A 324 0.20 -14.50 -9.45
C TYR A 324 0.28 -16.03 -9.35
N PHE A 325 -0.87 -16.67 -9.20
CA PHE A 325 -1.02 -18.11 -9.15
C PHE A 325 -2.05 -18.58 -10.16
N TYR A 326 -1.67 -19.52 -11.03
CA TYR A 326 -2.60 -20.10 -12.00
C TYR A 326 -3.47 -21.20 -11.37
N SER A 327 -4.80 -21.07 -11.54
CA SER A 327 -5.89 -21.99 -11.18
C SER A 327 -5.44 -23.33 -10.57
N PRO A 328 -5.04 -23.34 -9.29
CA PRO A 328 -4.36 -24.48 -8.71
C PRO A 328 -5.38 -25.55 -8.31
N THR A 329 -4.93 -26.79 -8.26
CA THR A 329 -5.68 -27.86 -7.58
C THR A 329 -5.90 -27.49 -6.10
N ALA A 330 -6.86 -28.12 -5.42
CA ALA A 330 -7.13 -27.84 -4.01
C ALA A 330 -5.86 -27.98 -3.11
N VAL A 331 -4.97 -28.91 -3.45
CA VAL A 331 -3.70 -29.11 -2.73
C VAL A 331 -2.71 -27.96 -2.97
N GLU A 332 -2.61 -27.49 -4.22
CA GLU A 332 -1.74 -26.36 -4.56
C GLU A 332 -2.25 -25.05 -3.95
N LEU A 333 -3.58 -24.87 -3.89
CA LEU A 333 -4.21 -23.72 -3.23
C LEU A 333 -3.86 -23.65 -1.73
N GLU A 334 -3.87 -24.78 -1.02
CA GLU A 334 -3.42 -24.85 0.37
C GLU A 334 -1.97 -24.36 0.53
N GLN A 335 -1.07 -24.80 -0.34
CA GLN A 335 0.32 -24.35 -0.31
C GLN A 335 0.46 -22.86 -0.66
N ILE A 336 -0.35 -22.35 -1.58
CA ILE A 336 -0.39 -20.93 -1.94
C ILE A 336 -0.88 -20.08 -0.78
N TYR A 337 -1.96 -20.49 -0.09
CA TYR A 337 -2.46 -19.74 1.06
C TYR A 337 -1.50 -19.74 2.22
N LYS A 338 -0.88 -20.89 2.49
CA LYS A 338 0.23 -20.96 3.44
C LYS A 338 1.34 -19.99 3.03
N THR A 339 1.70 -19.96 1.74
CA THR A 339 2.73 -19.03 1.23
C THR A 339 2.33 -17.58 1.41
N VAL A 340 1.13 -17.15 1.00
CA VAL A 340 0.66 -15.76 1.14
C VAL A 340 0.54 -15.38 2.61
N TYR A 341 -0.10 -16.23 3.42
CA TYR A 341 -0.32 -15.97 4.84
C TYR A 341 1.00 -15.92 5.61
N ASP A 342 1.88 -16.91 5.43
CA ASP A 342 3.21 -16.92 6.05
C ASP A 342 4.05 -15.76 5.54
N GLN A 343 4.01 -15.44 4.24
CA GLN A 343 4.70 -14.26 3.73
C GLN A 343 4.24 -13.00 4.45
N GLN A 344 2.95 -12.85 4.81
CA GLN A 344 2.47 -11.68 5.55
C GLN A 344 2.69 -11.77 7.08
N LYS A 345 2.78 -12.96 7.65
CA LYS A 345 2.86 -13.19 9.11
C LYS A 345 4.27 -13.50 9.64
N GLU A 346 5.15 -14.06 8.81
CA GLU A 346 6.55 -14.36 9.11
C GLU A 346 7.48 -13.18 8.73
N GLN A 347 7.03 -11.96 9.02
CA GLN A 347 7.82 -10.75 8.84
C GLN A 347 8.08 -10.08 10.19
N TYR A 348 9.06 -9.19 10.24
CA TYR A 348 9.21 -8.25 11.34
C TYR A 348 8.43 -6.98 11.05
N VAL A 349 7.92 -6.36 12.11
CA VAL A 349 7.53 -4.95 12.07
C VAL A 349 8.49 -4.14 12.90
N LEU A 350 9.06 -3.12 12.26
CA LEU A 350 9.80 -2.06 12.93
C LEU A 350 8.97 -0.79 12.85
N THR A 351 8.59 -0.25 14.00
CA THR A 351 7.86 1.02 14.08
C THR A 351 8.74 2.09 14.70
N TYR A 352 8.73 3.28 14.11
CA TYR A 352 9.41 4.48 14.61
C TYR A 352 8.56 5.73 14.42
N GLU A 353 8.93 6.81 15.12
CA GLU A 353 8.29 8.12 14.96
C GLU A 353 9.23 9.07 14.22
N SER A 354 8.79 9.56 13.07
CA SER A 354 9.56 10.47 12.22
C SER A 354 9.79 11.81 12.92
N GLN A 355 11.03 12.28 12.86
CA GLN A 355 11.38 13.62 13.34
C GLN A 355 11.16 14.70 12.27
N ASN A 356 10.86 14.29 11.03
CA ASN A 356 10.69 15.18 9.89
C ASN A 356 9.24 15.68 9.72
N ILE A 357 8.55 15.98 10.81
CA ILE A 357 7.11 16.32 10.84
C ILE A 357 6.70 17.51 9.96
N ASN A 358 7.64 18.40 9.64
CA ASN A 358 7.40 19.59 8.82
C ASN A 358 7.71 19.38 7.32
N SER A 359 8.23 18.21 6.95
CA SER A 359 8.74 17.89 5.60
C SER A 359 7.81 16.92 4.87
N LEU A 360 6.51 17.18 5.00
CA LEU A 360 5.46 16.25 4.62
C LEU A 360 5.44 15.89 3.12
N LYS A 361 5.98 16.77 2.27
CA LYS A 361 5.94 16.66 0.81
C LYS A 361 7.28 16.24 0.19
N ASP A 362 8.33 16.15 0.99
CA ASP A 362 9.65 15.80 0.49
C ASP A 362 9.84 14.30 0.49
N TRP A 363 10.75 13.81 -0.34
CA TRP A 363 11.19 12.43 -0.30
C TRP A 363 12.08 12.19 0.92
N HIS A 364 11.96 11.01 1.51
CA HIS A 364 12.77 10.51 2.61
C HIS A 364 13.27 9.10 2.33
N TYR A 365 14.44 8.76 2.84
CA TYR A 365 14.93 7.39 2.94
C TYR A 365 14.67 6.86 4.35
N ALA A 366 13.98 5.73 4.45
CA ALA A 366 14.03 4.87 5.62
C ALA A 366 15.09 3.79 5.38
N MET A 367 16.24 3.90 6.03
CA MET A 367 17.34 2.94 5.95
C MET A 367 17.31 2.00 7.16
N LEU A 368 16.91 0.77 6.92
CA LEU A 368 16.94 -0.33 7.87
C LEU A 368 18.32 -0.99 7.82
N ARG A 369 18.97 -1.10 8.98
CA ARG A 369 20.21 -1.85 9.14
C ARG A 369 20.00 -2.95 10.16
N VAL A 370 20.38 -4.16 9.80
CA VAL A 370 20.32 -5.35 10.65
C VAL A 370 21.74 -5.78 10.99
N ILE A 371 22.05 -5.88 12.28
CA ILE A 371 23.35 -6.34 12.77
C ILE A 371 23.11 -7.16 14.03
N ASP A 372 23.34 -8.46 13.94
CA ASP A 372 23.27 -9.39 15.09
C ASP A 372 24.56 -10.21 15.21
N GLU A 373 24.71 -11.10 16.19
CA GLU A 373 25.90 -11.95 16.33
C GLU A 373 26.22 -12.74 15.05
N SER A 374 25.18 -13.23 14.35
CA SER A 374 25.32 -14.09 13.18
C SER A 374 25.19 -13.37 11.84
N TYR A 375 24.41 -12.28 11.78
CA TYR A 375 23.94 -11.69 10.51
C TYR A 375 24.24 -10.20 10.41
N ALA A 376 24.48 -9.72 9.19
CA ALA A 376 24.54 -8.28 8.90
C ALA A 376 24.01 -7.93 7.50
N GLY A 377 23.28 -6.82 7.40
CA GLY A 377 22.76 -6.30 6.14
C GLY A 377 22.08 -4.94 6.30
N GLU A 378 21.82 -4.27 5.18
CA GLU A 378 21.10 -3.00 5.16
C GLU A 378 20.22 -2.92 3.92
N LEU A 379 19.10 -2.22 4.05
CA LEU A 379 18.18 -1.92 2.96
C LEU A 379 17.55 -0.56 3.20
N SER A 380 17.41 0.24 2.15
CA SER A 380 16.69 1.51 2.19
C SER A 380 15.43 1.47 1.34
N LYS A 381 14.37 2.14 1.78
CA LYS A 381 13.18 2.41 0.98
C LYS A 381 12.85 3.89 1.00
N GLU A 382 12.53 4.43 -0.17
CA GLU A 382 12.06 5.80 -0.34
C GLU A 382 10.58 5.91 0.05
N TYR A 383 10.19 7.01 0.68
CA TYR A 383 8.80 7.34 0.96
C TYR A 383 8.59 8.84 1.06
N ILE A 384 7.33 9.27 1.03
CA ILE A 384 6.90 10.64 1.32
C ILE A 384 5.95 10.58 2.54
N PRO A 385 6.22 11.29 3.65
CA PRO A 385 5.40 11.29 4.87
C PRO A 385 3.91 11.60 4.67
N ALA A 386 3.62 12.55 3.77
CA ALA A 386 2.29 12.82 3.25
C ALA A 386 2.32 12.58 1.73
N HIS A 387 2.59 11.32 1.36
CA HIS A 387 2.42 10.83 -0.01
C HIS A 387 1.06 11.21 -0.60
N ASP A 388 0.10 11.51 0.28
CA ASP A 388 -1.26 11.92 0.04
C ASP A 388 -1.45 13.14 -0.86
N TYR A 389 -0.46 14.04 -1.03
CA TYR A 389 -0.66 15.21 -1.90
C TYR A 389 -0.93 14.87 -3.35
N ASN A 390 -0.38 13.75 -3.83
CA ASN A 390 -0.66 13.23 -5.17
C ASN A 390 -1.53 11.97 -5.13
N LEU A 391 -1.79 11.40 -3.95
CA LEU A 391 -2.72 10.27 -3.85
C LEU A 391 -4.17 10.77 -3.91
N PRO A 392 -5.06 9.89 -4.39
CA PRO A 392 -6.51 10.10 -4.30
C PRO A 392 -6.89 10.55 -2.88
N ILE A 393 -7.70 11.60 -2.77
CA ILE A 393 -8.06 12.18 -1.48
C ILE A 393 -8.84 11.20 -0.62
N GLU A 394 -9.46 10.21 -1.24
CA GLU A 394 -10.27 9.16 -0.64
C GLU A 394 -9.44 8.26 0.28
N LEU A 395 -8.13 8.13 0.03
CA LEU A 395 -7.22 7.45 0.94
C LEU A 395 -7.06 8.15 2.30
N LEU A 396 -7.38 9.44 2.37
CA LEU A 396 -7.35 10.16 3.62
C LEU A 396 -8.61 9.97 4.44
N PHE A 397 -9.66 9.33 3.92
CA PHE A 397 -10.91 9.19 4.65
C PHE A 397 -10.74 8.14 5.76
N SER A 398 -10.92 8.55 7.01
CA SER A 398 -10.89 7.63 8.16
C SER A 398 -12.24 6.96 8.38
N SER A 399 -13.33 7.68 8.13
CA SER A 399 -14.70 7.16 8.24
C SER A 399 -15.67 8.01 7.47
N VAL A 400 -16.75 7.39 6.99
CA VAL A 400 -17.93 8.09 6.47
C VAL A 400 -19.14 7.68 7.28
N THR A 401 -19.80 8.65 7.87
CA THR A 401 -20.97 8.45 8.75
C THR A 401 -22.12 9.33 8.28
N ALA A 402 -23.34 8.94 8.62
CA ALA A 402 -24.52 9.75 8.35
C ALA A 402 -25.43 9.81 9.58
N SER A 403 -26.35 10.79 9.61
CA SER A 403 -27.41 10.89 10.61
C SER A 403 -28.33 9.67 10.60
N SER A 404 -28.64 9.17 9.41
CA SER A 404 -29.43 7.98 9.18
C SER A 404 -29.10 7.37 7.81
N THR A 405 -29.52 6.12 7.63
CA THR A 405 -29.40 5.38 6.37
C THR A 405 -30.66 4.54 6.19
N LEU A 406 -31.20 4.53 4.98
CA LEU A 406 -32.33 3.68 4.61
C LEU A 406 -31.93 2.21 4.74
N GLU A 407 -32.81 1.41 5.35
CA GLU A 407 -32.59 -0.03 5.52
C GLU A 407 -32.39 -0.72 4.15
N PRO A 408 -31.50 -1.73 4.06
CA PRO A 408 -31.25 -2.43 2.82
C PRO A 408 -32.52 -3.04 2.22
N GLN A 409 -32.70 -2.89 0.92
CA GLN A 409 -33.82 -3.44 0.17
C GLN A 409 -33.37 -4.65 -0.65
N VAL A 410 -34.25 -5.64 -0.78
CA VAL A 410 -34.03 -6.78 -1.67
C VAL A 410 -34.95 -6.63 -2.87
N GLU A 411 -34.36 -6.64 -4.07
CA GLU A 411 -35.14 -6.65 -5.30
C GLU A 411 -35.69 -8.05 -5.55
N ILE A 412 -37.01 -8.16 -5.56
CA ILE A 412 -37.75 -9.44 -5.53
C ILE A 412 -37.41 -10.35 -6.72
N PHE A 413 -37.09 -9.78 -7.89
CA PHE A 413 -36.87 -10.55 -9.11
C PHE A 413 -35.42 -11.02 -9.30
N THR A 414 -34.46 -10.29 -8.74
CA THR A 414 -33.03 -10.54 -8.90
C THR A 414 -32.39 -11.08 -7.62
N ASN A 415 -33.12 -11.05 -6.50
CA ASN A 415 -32.57 -11.24 -5.14
C ASN A 415 -31.37 -10.34 -4.82
N LEU A 416 -31.14 -9.28 -5.61
CA LEU A 416 -30.07 -8.34 -5.34
C LEU A 416 -30.44 -7.50 -4.13
N ARG A 417 -29.53 -7.49 -3.15
CA ARG A 417 -29.61 -6.64 -1.97
C ARG A 417 -28.94 -5.30 -2.31
N PHE A 418 -29.71 -4.23 -2.20
CA PHE A 418 -29.22 -2.86 -2.27
C PHE A 418 -29.18 -2.31 -0.87
N ASP A 419 -28.00 -2.03 -0.35
CA ASP A 419 -27.86 -1.15 0.81
C ASP A 419 -27.61 0.30 0.35
N TYR A 420 -27.74 1.21 1.30
CA TYR A 420 -27.72 2.64 1.05
C TYR A 420 -26.73 3.34 1.99
N LEU A 421 -25.65 2.63 2.33
CA LEU A 421 -24.69 3.05 3.35
C LEU A 421 -24.03 4.39 2.99
N PRO A 422 -23.55 5.16 4.00
CA PRO A 422 -22.90 6.45 3.76
C PRO A 422 -21.69 6.35 2.81
N TYR A 423 -20.99 5.21 2.82
CA TYR A 423 -19.88 4.95 1.92
C TYR A 423 -20.26 5.05 0.43
N HIS A 424 -21.51 4.75 0.07
CA HIS A 424 -21.98 4.90 -1.31
C HIS A 424 -22.03 6.36 -1.80
N ALA A 425 -21.82 7.34 -0.94
CA ALA A 425 -21.68 8.73 -1.36
C ALA A 425 -20.23 9.09 -1.71
N ILE A 426 -19.26 8.17 -1.64
CA ILE A 426 -17.84 8.44 -1.91
C ILE A 426 -17.16 7.29 -2.69
N ASP A 427 -17.92 6.31 -3.15
CA ASP A 427 -17.40 5.11 -3.82
C ASP A 427 -17.18 5.33 -5.32
N GLN A 428 -17.46 6.54 -5.81
CA GLN A 428 -17.31 6.95 -7.21
C GLN A 428 -18.20 6.18 -8.20
N SER A 429 -19.23 5.50 -7.70
CA SER A 429 -20.18 4.76 -8.52
C SER A 429 -21.41 5.61 -8.85
N SER A 430 -21.91 5.48 -10.08
CA SER A 430 -23.26 5.99 -10.43
C SER A 430 -24.38 5.05 -9.99
N ASN A 431 -24.05 3.79 -9.68
CA ASN A 431 -25.03 2.73 -9.47
C ASN A 431 -25.46 2.57 -8.02
N THR A 432 -24.69 3.13 -7.10
CA THR A 432 -24.99 3.19 -5.67
C THR A 432 -25.40 4.62 -5.26
N ALA A 433 -25.90 4.74 -4.04
CA ALA A 433 -26.13 6.03 -3.39
C ALA A 433 -26.25 5.83 -1.87
N TRP A 434 -25.81 6.84 -1.12
CA TRP A 434 -26.36 7.04 0.21
C TRP A 434 -27.79 7.51 0.09
N VAL A 435 -28.69 6.88 0.85
CA VAL A 435 -30.10 7.28 0.95
C VAL A 435 -30.39 7.46 2.43
N GLU A 436 -30.85 8.65 2.80
CA GLU A 436 -31.26 8.94 4.18
C GLU A 436 -32.44 8.06 4.60
N GLY A 437 -32.50 7.71 5.88
CA GLY A 437 -33.50 6.79 6.43
C GLY A 437 -34.50 7.46 7.37
N ALA A 438 -34.51 8.79 7.46
CA ALA A 438 -35.38 9.53 8.34
C ALA A 438 -36.78 9.67 7.75
N SER A 439 -37.78 9.81 8.61
CA SER A 439 -39.13 10.12 8.13
C SER A 439 -39.16 11.56 7.62
N GLY A 440 -39.50 11.77 6.35
CA GLY A 440 -39.69 13.12 5.83
C GLY A 440 -39.07 13.29 4.46
N ASP A 441 -38.56 14.50 4.22
CA ASP A 441 -37.90 14.87 2.97
C ASP A 441 -36.37 14.84 3.09
N GLY A 442 -35.81 14.38 4.22
CA GLY A 442 -34.36 14.40 4.49
C GLY A 442 -33.77 15.75 4.93
N ILE A 443 -34.60 16.78 5.20
CA ILE A 443 -34.10 18.08 5.69
C ILE A 443 -33.53 17.92 7.11
N GLY A 444 -32.31 18.40 7.33
CA GLY A 444 -31.54 18.27 8.58
C GLY A 444 -30.72 16.98 8.66
N GLU A 445 -30.93 16.03 7.74
CA GLU A 445 -30.08 14.86 7.62
C GLU A 445 -28.71 15.26 7.07
N TRP A 446 -27.69 14.50 7.45
CA TRP A 446 -26.31 14.83 7.12
C TRP A 446 -25.46 13.60 6.83
N ILE A 447 -24.41 13.82 6.05
CA ILE A 447 -23.29 12.90 5.87
C ILE A 447 -21.98 13.59 6.27
N ARG A 448 -21.07 12.86 6.90
CA ARG A 448 -19.78 13.34 7.40
C ARG A 448 -18.67 12.44 6.92
N ILE A 449 -17.63 13.06 6.36
CA ILE A 449 -16.37 12.42 5.95
C ILE A 449 -15.30 12.92 6.92
N ASP A 450 -14.74 12.01 7.70
CA ASP A 450 -13.61 12.28 8.60
C ASP A 450 -12.30 11.93 7.89
N PHE A 451 -11.23 12.67 8.20
CA PHE A 451 -9.91 12.43 7.64
C PHE A 451 -8.94 11.86 8.68
N LEU A 452 -8.05 10.97 8.24
CA LEU A 452 -6.92 10.44 9.03
C LEU A 452 -6.03 11.55 9.60
N ARG A 453 -5.94 12.67 8.89
CA ARG A 453 -5.20 13.86 9.31
C ARG A 453 -5.84 15.13 8.72
N PRO A 454 -5.60 16.32 9.32
CA PRO A 454 -6.09 17.56 8.76
C PRO A 454 -5.70 17.73 7.29
N THR A 455 -6.70 17.91 6.44
CA THR A 455 -6.56 17.97 4.98
C THR A 455 -7.02 19.33 4.49
N THR A 456 -6.24 19.97 3.61
CA THR A 456 -6.65 21.22 2.97
C THR A 456 -7.52 20.92 1.76
N LEU A 457 -8.72 21.50 1.73
CA LEU A 457 -9.71 21.33 0.69
C LEU A 457 -10.00 22.68 0.03
N SER A 458 -10.15 22.69 -1.30
CA SER A 458 -10.56 23.86 -2.08
C SER A 458 -11.99 23.75 -2.62
N GLY A 459 -12.59 22.56 -2.59
CA GLY A 459 -13.98 22.36 -2.98
C GLY A 459 -14.40 20.90 -3.02
N MET A 460 -15.56 20.66 -3.64
CA MET A 460 -16.09 19.32 -3.89
C MET A 460 -16.88 19.25 -5.20
N TYR A 461 -17.00 18.06 -5.77
CA TYR A 461 -18.06 17.71 -6.71
C TYR A 461 -19.12 16.91 -5.96
N ILE A 462 -20.39 17.14 -6.30
CA ILE A 462 -21.50 16.34 -5.78
C ILE A 462 -22.37 15.85 -6.92
N ARG A 463 -22.61 14.54 -6.95
CA ARG A 463 -23.60 13.89 -7.80
C ARG A 463 -24.91 13.77 -7.03
N ASN A 464 -25.71 14.80 -7.20
CA ASN A 464 -26.95 15.02 -6.45
C ASN A 464 -28.08 14.08 -6.89
N GLY A 465 -28.72 13.36 -5.98
CA GLY A 465 -29.79 12.40 -6.28
C GLY A 465 -29.27 10.97 -6.54
N TYR A 466 -30.18 10.06 -6.93
CA TYR A 466 -29.84 8.65 -7.18
C TYR A 466 -29.69 8.35 -8.68
N TRP A 467 -28.45 8.32 -9.14
CA TRP A 467 -28.08 8.29 -10.56
C TRP A 467 -28.05 6.91 -11.22
N ARG A 468 -28.45 5.86 -10.50
CA ARG A 468 -28.47 4.50 -11.06
C ARG A 468 -29.31 4.40 -12.32
N THR A 469 -30.46 5.08 -12.35
CA THR A 469 -31.29 5.21 -13.55
C THR A 469 -31.98 6.57 -13.58
N ALA A 470 -32.36 7.02 -14.78
CA ALA A 470 -33.17 8.24 -14.94
C ALA A 470 -34.49 8.19 -14.16
N GLU A 471 -35.07 7.00 -14.02
CA GLU A 471 -36.26 6.79 -13.21
C GLU A 471 -35.97 7.01 -11.72
N ARG A 472 -34.89 6.44 -11.18
CA ARG A 472 -34.50 6.61 -9.76
C ARG A 472 -34.18 8.07 -9.45
N LEU A 473 -33.49 8.78 -10.34
CA LEU A 473 -33.15 10.18 -10.15
C LEU A 473 -34.41 11.05 -10.00
N ARG A 474 -35.43 10.79 -10.83
CA ARG A 474 -36.70 11.53 -10.81
C ARG A 474 -37.61 11.11 -9.64
N GLN A 475 -37.60 9.83 -9.25
CA GLN A 475 -38.51 9.30 -8.23
C GLN A 475 -38.13 9.70 -6.80
N ASN A 476 -36.85 9.91 -6.49
CA ASN A 476 -36.37 10.25 -5.14
C ASN A 476 -36.18 11.75 -4.96
N ASN A 477 -36.01 12.23 -3.72
CA ASN A 477 -35.66 13.62 -3.49
C ASN A 477 -34.21 13.90 -3.92
N ARG A 478 -33.98 15.13 -4.36
CA ARG A 478 -32.67 15.67 -4.74
C ARG A 478 -32.41 16.91 -3.90
N ILE A 479 -31.16 17.20 -3.62
CA ILE A 479 -30.74 18.33 -2.79
C ILE A 479 -30.90 19.63 -3.56
N LYS A 480 -31.46 20.66 -2.92
CA LYS A 480 -31.55 22.03 -3.46
C LYS A 480 -30.60 22.98 -2.77
N ARG A 481 -30.39 22.82 -1.46
CA ARG A 481 -29.46 23.64 -0.67
C ARG A 481 -28.81 22.80 0.41
N ILE A 482 -27.50 22.98 0.61
CA ILE A 482 -26.70 22.33 1.66
C ILE A 482 -25.92 23.33 2.47
N ARG A 483 -25.56 22.92 3.68
CA ARG A 483 -24.49 23.51 4.48
C ARG A 483 -23.34 22.53 4.57
N ILE A 484 -22.13 23.03 4.37
CA ILE A 484 -20.89 22.29 4.54
C ILE A 484 -20.20 22.86 5.78
N GLU A 485 -20.02 22.04 6.81
CA GLU A 485 -19.35 22.39 8.08
C GLU A 485 -17.96 21.76 8.15
N PHE A 486 -16.99 22.51 8.66
CA PHE A 486 -15.60 22.11 8.83
C PHE A 486 -15.22 22.00 10.33
N SER A 487 -14.14 21.27 10.63
CA SER A 487 -13.68 20.97 11.99
C SER A 487 -13.28 22.18 12.85
N ASN A 488 -13.01 23.34 12.23
CA ASN A 488 -12.77 24.60 12.93
C ASN A 488 -14.08 25.31 13.34
N GLY A 489 -15.24 24.74 13.04
CA GLY A 489 -16.57 25.31 13.28
C GLY A 489 -17.07 26.29 12.22
N SER A 490 -16.28 26.59 11.20
CA SER A 490 -16.75 27.37 10.04
C SER A 490 -17.68 26.55 9.15
N SER A 491 -18.53 27.23 8.38
CA SER A 491 -19.39 26.58 7.40
C SER A 491 -19.67 27.47 6.18
N GLU A 492 -20.04 26.83 5.08
CA GLU A 492 -20.45 27.47 3.82
C GLU A 492 -21.75 26.84 3.31
N GLU A 493 -22.64 27.64 2.71
CA GLU A 493 -23.90 27.15 2.13
C GLU A 493 -23.88 27.22 0.60
N PHE A 494 -24.40 26.18 -0.05
CA PHE A 494 -24.42 26.06 -1.51
C PHE A 494 -25.82 25.76 -2.03
N ASN A 495 -26.18 26.39 -3.15
CA ASN A 495 -27.37 26.05 -3.92
C ASN A 495 -27.00 25.06 -5.03
N LEU A 496 -27.79 24.00 -5.16
CA LEU A 496 -27.61 22.97 -6.16
C LEU A 496 -28.67 23.08 -7.25
N SER A 497 -28.24 22.86 -8.48
CA SER A 497 -29.14 22.74 -9.62
C SER A 497 -29.90 21.42 -9.52
N ASP A 498 -31.16 21.39 -9.97
CA ASP A 498 -31.91 20.13 -10.07
C ASP A 498 -31.43 19.32 -11.28
N PRO A 499 -30.80 18.15 -11.08
CA PRO A 499 -30.25 17.36 -12.18
C PRO A 499 -31.31 16.58 -12.97
N VAL A 500 -32.59 16.62 -12.60
CA VAL A 500 -33.63 15.74 -13.19
C VAL A 500 -33.77 15.85 -14.73
N ASN A 501 -33.32 16.96 -15.32
CA ASN A 501 -33.35 17.19 -16.77
C ASN A 501 -31.98 16.99 -17.46
N GLN A 502 -30.95 16.52 -16.74
CA GLN A 502 -29.63 16.27 -17.30
C GLN A 502 -29.60 14.98 -18.14
N ASN A 503 -28.70 14.94 -19.12
CA ASN A 503 -28.60 13.83 -20.07
C ASN A 503 -27.74 12.69 -19.48
N PHE A 504 -28.33 11.50 -19.33
CA PHE A 504 -27.65 10.32 -18.78
C PHE A 504 -26.50 9.76 -19.64
N ASN A 505 -26.33 10.26 -20.87
CA ASN A 505 -25.33 9.77 -21.83
C ASN A 505 -23.99 10.55 -21.80
N GLU A 506 -23.82 11.57 -20.96
CA GLU A 506 -22.53 12.26 -20.80
C GLU A 506 -21.63 11.51 -19.80
N LEU A 507 -20.37 11.27 -20.20
CA LEU A 507 -19.35 10.48 -19.49
C LEU A 507 -19.30 10.75 -17.97
N LEU A 508 -19.03 9.68 -17.22
CA LEU A 508 -19.01 9.45 -15.76
C LEU A 508 -18.43 10.52 -14.82
N ILE A 509 -17.98 11.68 -15.29
CA ILE A 509 -17.49 12.81 -14.48
C ILE A 509 -18.35 14.08 -14.72
N GLY A 510 -19.07 14.18 -15.84
CA GLY A 510 -19.80 15.38 -16.26
C GLY A 510 -21.12 15.67 -15.55
N ASN A 511 -21.69 14.68 -14.85
CA ASN A 511 -23.02 14.79 -14.23
C ASN A 511 -23.01 15.27 -12.76
N GLY A 512 -21.83 15.59 -12.23
CA GLY A 512 -21.66 16.17 -10.90
C GLY A 512 -21.63 17.71 -10.95
N GLN A 513 -22.17 18.38 -9.93
CA GLN A 513 -22.00 19.83 -9.78
C GLN A 513 -20.72 20.12 -9.01
N ARG A 514 -19.83 20.94 -9.59
CA ARG A 514 -18.66 21.49 -8.90
C ARG A 514 -19.10 22.59 -7.91
N LEU A 515 -18.61 22.51 -6.69
CA LEU A 515 -18.78 23.48 -5.61
C LEU A 515 -17.38 23.91 -5.15
N ASP A 516 -16.94 25.10 -5.57
CA ASP A 516 -15.69 25.69 -5.08
C ASP A 516 -15.95 26.39 -3.75
N PHE A 517 -15.15 26.09 -2.74
CA PHE A 517 -15.23 26.78 -1.45
C PHE A 517 -14.74 28.22 -1.60
N ILE A 518 -15.34 29.14 -0.82
CA ILE A 518 -14.97 30.55 -0.83
C ILE A 518 -13.50 30.73 -0.45
N THR A 519 -13.03 29.92 0.49
CA THR A 519 -11.62 29.81 0.88
C THR A 519 -11.23 28.35 1.04
N SER A 520 -9.94 28.04 0.89
CA SER A 520 -9.45 26.70 1.24
C SER A 520 -9.56 26.46 2.75
N HIS A 521 -10.00 25.27 3.13
CA HIS A 521 -10.18 24.86 4.53
C HIS A 521 -9.25 23.71 4.87
N THR A 522 -8.37 23.89 5.86
CA THR A 522 -7.64 22.78 6.48
C THR A 522 -8.51 22.19 7.60
N THR A 523 -8.95 20.95 7.43
CA THR A 523 -9.97 20.35 8.30
C THR A 523 -9.74 18.86 8.57
N SER A 524 -10.12 18.37 9.75
CA SER A 524 -10.14 16.93 10.07
C SER A 524 -11.48 16.26 9.75
N TYR A 525 -12.52 17.02 9.36
CA TYR A 525 -13.76 16.48 8.79
C TYR A 525 -14.45 17.48 7.87
N VAL A 526 -15.31 16.98 6.99
CA VAL A 526 -16.33 17.75 6.27
C VAL A 526 -17.69 17.12 6.58
N LYS A 527 -18.67 17.94 6.96
CA LYS A 527 -20.05 17.49 7.20
C LYS A 527 -21.02 18.25 6.30
N LEU A 528 -21.77 17.53 5.48
CA LEU A 528 -22.79 18.07 4.60
C LEU A 528 -24.16 17.88 5.25
N GLU A 529 -24.86 18.96 5.53
CA GLU A 529 -26.23 18.99 6.06
C GLU A 529 -27.22 19.44 4.99
N ILE A 530 -28.30 18.70 4.81
CA ILE A 530 -29.35 19.01 3.83
C ILE A 530 -30.26 20.12 4.39
N LEU A 531 -30.34 21.26 3.70
CA LEU A 531 -31.16 22.41 4.11
C LEU A 531 -32.48 22.51 3.35
N GLU A 532 -32.47 22.20 2.05
CA GLU A 532 -33.65 22.19 1.19
C GLU A 532 -33.53 21.10 0.12
N VAL A 533 -34.67 20.63 -0.38
CA VAL A 533 -34.73 19.59 -1.42
C VAL A 533 -35.66 19.96 -2.57
N TYR A 534 -35.38 19.41 -3.75
CA TYR A 534 -36.35 19.20 -4.82
C TYR A 534 -37.07 17.87 -4.57
N ARG A 535 -38.40 17.89 -4.50
CA ARG A 535 -39.17 16.67 -4.25
C ARG A 535 -39.14 15.72 -5.45
N GLY A 536 -38.97 14.43 -5.17
CA GLY A 536 -39.18 13.36 -6.12
C GLY A 536 -40.65 13.08 -6.40
N ASP A 537 -40.90 12.36 -7.50
CA ASP A 537 -42.26 12.03 -7.93
C ASP A 537 -42.89 10.88 -7.11
N ARG A 538 -42.11 10.12 -6.35
CA ARG A 538 -42.57 8.88 -5.69
C ARG A 538 -42.11 8.73 -4.26
N TRP A 539 -40.80 8.84 -4.02
CA TRP A 539 -40.15 8.62 -2.75
C TRP A 539 -39.70 9.96 -2.18
N ARG A 540 -39.76 10.08 -0.85
CA ARG A 540 -39.35 11.31 -0.15
C ARG A 540 -37.92 11.20 0.39
N ASP A 541 -37.30 10.05 0.21
CA ASP A 541 -35.93 9.80 0.62
C ASP A 541 -34.97 10.65 -0.24
N THR A 542 -34.09 11.40 0.42
CA THR A 542 -33.05 12.18 -0.27
C THR A 542 -31.80 11.33 -0.51
N CYS A 543 -31.28 11.42 -1.73
CA CYS A 543 -30.15 10.59 -2.16
C CYS A 543 -28.92 11.42 -2.55
N ILE A 544 -27.74 10.87 -2.29
CA ILE A 544 -26.47 11.35 -2.82
C ILE A 544 -25.76 10.15 -3.45
N SER A 545 -25.54 10.19 -4.77
CA SER A 545 -24.82 9.11 -5.46
C SER A 545 -23.32 9.23 -5.35
N ASP A 546 -22.75 10.44 -5.23
CA ASP A 546 -21.30 10.58 -5.13
C ASP A 546 -20.87 11.98 -4.64
N ILE A 547 -19.71 12.03 -4.01
CA ILE A 547 -19.02 13.21 -3.48
C ILE A 547 -17.53 12.99 -3.72
N LEU A 548 -16.93 13.90 -4.49
CA LEU A 548 -15.49 13.93 -4.70
C LEU A 548 -14.93 15.21 -4.11
N LEU A 549 -14.02 15.12 -3.15
CA LEU A 549 -13.36 16.28 -2.59
C LEU A 549 -12.12 16.64 -3.41
N PHE A 550 -11.75 17.91 -3.48
CA PHE A 550 -10.51 18.33 -4.13
C PHE A 550 -9.77 19.41 -3.33
N ARG A 551 -8.44 19.47 -3.53
CA ARG A 551 -7.50 20.24 -2.71
C ARG A 551 -7.10 21.57 -3.30
#